data_AF-A0A484BXA1-F1
#
_entry.id   AF-A0A484BXA1-F1
#
_cell.length_a   1.000
_cell.length_b   1.000
_cell.length_c   1.000
_cell.angle_alpha   90.00
_cell.angle_beta   90.00
_cell.angle_gamma   90.00
#
_symmetry.space_group_name_H-M   'P 1'
#
loop_
_entity.id
_entity.type
_entity.pdbx_description
1 polymer ?
#
loop_
_entity_poly.entity_id
_entity_poly.type
_entity_poly.pdbx_seq_one_letter_code
_entity_poly.pdbx_strand_id
1 'polypeptide(L)'
;MSQKRKELKKCMKRLDALQKELAKQKTCRKLKFYMDQLRELQREVDRRQPCRTGFPVNESLMLPHPIKLCEYTISFGQLDNCGRELLEDALNARCFAYAPYSNFKVGAAFRSKGGKVFTGCNVENAALTPGCCAERTAMLKGISEGCRAFSAGAVVAYHPSGFTTPCGVCRQFMNEFAKLDVPIYIAQAPESSAPVPMFEDDAEVLVTSVYHLLPHAFTL
;
A
#
# COMPACT_ATOMS: atom_id res chain seq x y z
N MET A 1 -24.43 63.94 -36.81
CA MET A 1 -23.73 62.65 -37.03
C MET A 1 -22.49 62.44 -36.14
N SER A 2 -21.69 63.47 -35.84
CA SER A 2 -20.44 63.35 -35.05
C SER A 2 -20.66 63.00 -33.56
N GLN A 3 -21.66 63.60 -32.91
CA GLN A 3 -21.91 63.41 -31.47
C GLN A 3 -22.38 61.98 -31.12
N LYS A 4 -23.36 61.45 -31.87
CA LYS A 4 -23.87 60.08 -31.67
C LYS A 4 -22.79 59.00 -31.87
N ARG A 5 -21.82 59.21 -32.78
CA ARG A 5 -20.67 58.31 -32.95
C ARG A 5 -19.70 58.34 -31.76
N LYS A 6 -19.51 59.50 -31.13
CA LYS A 6 -18.68 59.63 -29.92
C LYS A 6 -19.34 58.95 -28.72
N GLU A 7 -20.66 59.09 -28.57
CA GLU A 7 -21.43 58.42 -27.53
C GLU A 7 -21.43 56.89 -27.71
N LEU A 8 -21.60 56.41 -28.94
CA LEU A 8 -21.52 54.97 -29.24
C LEU A 8 -20.15 54.38 -28.85
N LYS A 9 -19.05 55.05 -29.20
CA LYS A 9 -17.69 54.63 -28.79
C LYS A 9 -17.52 54.61 -27.26
N LYS A 10 -18.14 55.54 -26.54
CA LYS A 10 -18.11 55.61 -25.07
C LYS A 10 -18.90 54.45 -24.45
N CYS A 11 -20.05 54.09 -25.00
CA CYS A 11 -20.84 52.93 -24.56
C CYS A 11 -20.10 51.61 -24.82
N MET A 12 -19.48 51.44 -25.99
CA MET A 12 -18.71 50.21 -26.29
C MET A 12 -17.54 50.01 -25.33
N LYS A 13 -16.79 51.07 -25.00
CA LYS A 13 -15.71 51.00 -24.00
C LYS A 13 -16.21 50.62 -22.60
N ARG A 14 -17.39 51.12 -22.21
CA ARG A 14 -18.02 50.77 -20.92
C ARG A 14 -18.48 49.31 -20.90
N LEU A 15 -19.04 48.81 -22.00
CA LEU A 15 -19.46 47.42 -22.13
C LEU A 15 -18.28 46.46 -22.03
N ASP A 16 -17.17 46.76 -22.70
CA ASP A 16 -15.94 45.94 -22.66
C ASP A 16 -15.31 45.92 -21.25
N ALA A 17 -15.35 47.06 -20.54
CA ALA A 17 -14.93 47.13 -19.14
C ALA A 17 -15.83 46.28 -18.22
N LEU A 18 -17.15 46.32 -18.41
CA LEU A 18 -18.11 45.50 -17.65
C LEU A 18 -17.96 44.00 -17.95
N GLN A 19 -17.68 43.62 -19.19
CA GLN A 19 -17.42 42.23 -19.57
C GLN A 19 -16.15 41.69 -18.91
N LYS A 20 -15.08 42.50 -18.85
CA LYS A 20 -13.84 42.16 -18.14
C LYS A 20 -14.06 42.00 -16.64
N GLU A 21 -14.90 42.85 -16.04
CA GLU A 21 -15.22 42.78 -14.61
C GLU A 21 -16.10 41.55 -14.28
N LEU A 22 -17.09 41.25 -15.13
CA LEU A 22 -17.91 40.04 -15.01
C LEU A 22 -17.09 38.75 -15.19
N ALA A 23 -16.11 38.76 -16.11
CA ALA A 23 -15.18 37.66 -16.29
C ALA A 23 -14.31 37.47 -15.03
N LYS A 24 -13.72 38.53 -14.47
CA LYS A 24 -12.98 38.48 -13.19
C LYS A 24 -13.84 37.93 -12.05
N GLN A 25 -15.09 38.37 -11.92
CA GLN A 25 -16.01 37.84 -10.90
C GLN A 25 -16.34 36.35 -11.10
N LYS A 26 -16.56 35.90 -12.35
CA LYS A 26 -16.78 34.48 -12.66
C LYS A 26 -15.55 33.62 -12.36
N THR A 27 -14.35 34.11 -12.69
CA THR A 27 -13.08 33.41 -12.40
C THR A 27 -12.84 33.35 -10.89
N CYS A 28 -13.09 34.44 -10.15
CA CYS A 28 -13.02 34.46 -8.68
C CYS A 28 -14.01 33.48 -8.04
N ARG A 29 -15.24 33.37 -8.57
CA ARG A 29 -16.23 32.39 -8.06
C ARG A 29 -15.79 30.95 -8.30
N LYS A 30 -15.27 30.62 -9.49
CA LYS A 30 -14.71 29.29 -9.79
C LYS A 30 -13.50 28.99 -8.92
N LEU A 31 -12.58 29.94 -8.77
CA LEU A 31 -11.39 29.78 -7.92
C LEU A 31 -11.77 29.57 -6.46
N LYS A 32 -12.77 30.31 -5.95
CA LYS A 32 -13.30 30.13 -4.60
C LYS A 32 -13.92 28.74 -4.42
N PHE A 33 -14.70 28.26 -5.39
CA PHE A 33 -15.26 26.90 -5.38
C PHE A 33 -14.17 25.83 -5.30
N TYR A 34 -13.14 25.90 -6.16
CA TYR A 34 -12.03 24.94 -6.11
C TYR A 34 -11.18 25.06 -4.83
N MET A 35 -10.99 26.27 -4.32
CA MET A 35 -10.32 26.51 -3.04
C MET A 35 -11.09 25.92 -1.86
N ASP A 36 -12.42 26.00 -1.89
CA ASP A 36 -13.27 25.41 -0.85
C ASP A 36 -13.27 23.87 -0.94
N GLN A 37 -13.32 23.29 -2.15
CA GLN A 37 -13.12 21.84 -2.34
C GLN A 37 -11.75 21.36 -1.88
N LEU A 38 -10.68 22.10 -2.19
CA LEU A 38 -9.32 21.79 -1.73
C LEU A 38 -9.21 21.85 -0.20
N ARG A 39 -9.86 22.81 0.47
CA ARG A 39 -9.91 22.88 1.93
C ARG A 39 -10.68 21.72 2.54
N GLU A 40 -11.74 21.26 1.89
CA GLU A 40 -12.54 20.12 2.35
C GLU A 40 -11.75 18.81 2.22
N LEU A 41 -11.09 18.59 1.08
CA LEU A 41 -10.13 17.50 0.86
C LEU A 41 -8.98 17.57 1.88
N GLN A 42 -8.39 18.75 2.11
CA GLN A 42 -7.35 18.92 3.12
C GLN A 42 -7.84 18.55 4.52
N ARG A 43 -9.06 18.94 4.90
CA ARG A 43 -9.67 18.54 6.18
C ARG A 43 -9.92 17.03 6.27
N GLU A 44 -10.22 16.35 5.16
CA GLU A 44 -10.30 14.88 5.13
C GLU A 44 -8.92 14.24 5.30
N VAL A 45 -7.88 14.78 4.65
CA VAL A 45 -6.50 14.32 4.84
C VAL A 45 -6.03 14.59 6.27
N ASP A 46 -6.31 15.76 6.84
CA ASP A 46 -5.94 16.12 8.22
C ASP A 46 -6.70 15.28 9.25
N ARG A 47 -7.98 14.94 8.99
CA ARG A 47 -8.75 13.97 9.80
C ARG A 47 -8.17 12.55 9.73
N ARG A 48 -7.47 12.22 8.65
CA ARG A 48 -6.75 10.94 8.48
C ARG A 48 -5.30 11.01 8.95
N GLN A 49 -4.76 12.19 9.27
CA GLN A 49 -3.46 12.33 9.93
C GLN A 49 -3.62 12.17 11.46
N PRO A 50 -2.71 11.46 12.13
CA PRO A 50 -2.76 11.33 13.59
C PRO A 50 -2.46 12.68 14.25
N CYS A 51 -3.34 13.12 15.16
CA CYS A 51 -3.16 14.33 15.97
C CYS A 51 -1.80 14.30 16.71
N ARG A 52 -0.87 15.18 16.30
CA ARG A 52 0.30 15.56 17.11
C ARG A 52 -0.12 16.69 18.05
N THR A 53 -0.72 16.38 19.19
CA THR A 53 -0.93 17.37 20.26
C THR A 53 -0.09 17.00 21.48
N GLY A 54 0.84 17.90 21.82
CA GLY A 54 1.85 17.72 22.87
C GLY A 54 1.28 17.77 24.27
N PHE A 55 1.01 16.61 24.84
CA PHE A 55 1.05 16.42 26.30
C PHE A 55 2.46 15.94 26.69
N PRO A 56 2.98 16.32 27.88
CA PRO A 56 4.24 15.80 28.37
C PRO A 56 4.03 14.31 28.66
N VAL A 57 4.53 13.46 27.78
CA VAL A 57 4.36 12.01 27.91
C VAL A 57 5.40 11.51 28.88
N ASN A 58 4.94 11.02 30.02
CA ASN A 58 5.77 10.26 30.95
C ASN A 58 6.34 9.06 30.19
N GLU A 59 7.66 8.99 30.07
CA GLU A 59 8.43 8.00 29.30
C GLU A 59 8.12 6.54 29.70
N SER A 60 7.48 6.35 30.87
CA SER A 60 7.18 5.05 31.46
C SER A 60 5.85 4.38 31.02
N LEU A 61 5.08 4.96 30.08
CA LEU A 61 3.77 4.39 29.64
C LEU A 61 3.62 4.27 28.10
N MET A 62 4.71 4.05 27.38
CA MET A 62 4.69 3.80 25.93
C MET A 62 4.43 2.32 25.60
N LEU A 63 3.18 1.95 25.34
CA LEU A 63 2.88 0.95 24.30
C LEU A 63 2.15 1.67 23.15
N PRO A 64 2.87 2.38 22.27
CA PRO A 64 2.27 3.08 21.16
C PRO A 64 1.86 2.03 20.13
N HIS A 65 0.61 1.60 20.13
CA HIS A 65 0.12 0.84 18.98
C HIS A 65 0.07 1.83 17.81
N PRO A 66 0.84 1.62 16.73
CA PRO A 66 0.83 2.51 15.57
C PRO A 66 -0.56 2.53 14.92
N ILE A 67 -0.83 3.52 14.07
CA ILE A 67 -2.04 3.54 13.23
C ILE A 67 -2.17 2.17 12.55
N LYS A 68 -3.19 1.42 12.93
CA LYS A 68 -3.46 0.10 12.36
C LYS A 68 -4.02 0.30 10.96
N LEU A 69 -3.37 -0.30 9.97
CA LEU A 69 -3.90 -0.38 8.62
C LEU A 69 -5.18 -1.23 8.66
N CYS A 70 -6.23 -0.78 7.97
CA CYS A 70 -7.45 -1.56 7.84
C CYS A 70 -7.21 -2.74 6.91
N GLU A 71 -7.80 -3.89 7.25
CA GLU A 71 -7.86 -5.03 6.34
C GLU A 71 -9.03 -4.85 5.36
N TYR A 72 -8.79 -5.14 4.08
CA TYR A 72 -9.80 -5.12 3.03
C TYR A 72 -9.37 -5.97 1.82
N THR A 73 -10.34 -6.31 0.97
CA THR A 73 -10.09 -6.95 -0.33
C THR A 73 -10.25 -5.93 -1.46
N ILE A 74 -9.39 -6.02 -2.46
CA ILE A 74 -9.41 -5.19 -3.66
C ILE A 74 -9.04 -6.02 -4.88
N SER A 75 -9.43 -5.61 -6.08
CA SER A 75 -8.95 -6.26 -7.31
C SER A 75 -7.52 -5.83 -7.65
N PHE A 76 -6.75 -6.72 -8.26
CA PHE A 76 -5.35 -6.49 -8.61
C PHE A 76 -5.16 -5.25 -9.49
N GLY A 77 -6.03 -5.02 -10.48
CA GLY A 77 -5.98 -3.85 -11.36
C GLY A 77 -6.23 -2.51 -10.67
N GLN A 78 -6.83 -2.51 -9.47
CA GLN A 78 -7.06 -1.32 -8.64
C GLN A 78 -5.95 -1.12 -7.60
N LEU A 79 -5.02 -2.07 -7.45
CA LEU A 79 -3.93 -2.00 -6.50
C LEU A 79 -2.84 -1.01 -6.96
N ASP A 80 -2.21 -0.35 -6.00
CA ASP A 80 -1.10 0.54 -6.28
C ASP A 80 0.11 -0.21 -6.89
N ASN A 81 0.95 0.51 -7.64
CA ASN A 81 2.09 -0.10 -8.33
C ASN A 81 3.07 -0.81 -7.38
N CYS A 82 3.22 -0.33 -6.14
CA CYS A 82 4.16 -0.93 -5.20
C CYS A 82 3.67 -2.29 -4.72
N GLY A 83 2.36 -2.45 -4.48
CA GLY A 83 1.74 -3.72 -4.16
C GLY A 83 1.77 -4.71 -5.33
N ARG A 84 1.48 -4.24 -6.55
CA ARG A 84 1.53 -5.07 -7.77
C ARG A 84 2.92 -5.65 -8.03
N GLU A 85 3.95 -4.81 -7.98
CA GLU A 85 5.37 -5.23 -8.12
C GLU A 85 5.71 -6.35 -7.13
N LEU A 86 5.33 -6.21 -5.86
CA LEU A 86 5.62 -7.23 -4.84
C LEU A 86 4.87 -8.54 -5.06
N LEU A 87 3.62 -8.49 -5.51
CA LEU A 87 2.85 -9.70 -5.81
C LEU A 87 3.44 -10.45 -7.01
N GLU A 88 3.82 -9.73 -8.07
CA GLU A 88 4.48 -10.31 -9.24
C GLU A 88 5.82 -10.95 -8.87
N ASP A 89 6.65 -10.25 -8.08
CA ASP A 89 7.92 -10.77 -7.58
C ASP A 89 7.73 -12.01 -6.69
N ALA A 90 6.71 -12.01 -5.83
CA ALA A 90 6.36 -13.16 -5.00
C ALA A 90 5.88 -14.35 -5.85
N LEU A 91 5.07 -14.10 -6.87
CA LEU A 91 4.59 -15.13 -7.79
C LEU A 91 5.75 -15.77 -8.57
N ASN A 92 6.71 -14.96 -9.04
CA ASN A 92 7.93 -15.46 -9.68
C ASN A 92 8.80 -16.26 -8.69
N ALA A 93 8.93 -15.80 -7.46
CA ALA A 93 9.71 -16.49 -6.42
C ALA A 93 9.13 -17.88 -6.11
N ARG A 94 7.81 -18.03 -6.12
CA ARG A 94 7.10 -19.30 -5.88
C ARG A 94 7.58 -20.42 -6.80
N CYS A 95 8.00 -20.12 -8.03
CA CYS A 95 8.48 -21.11 -9.00
C CYS A 95 9.73 -21.86 -8.52
N PHE A 96 10.51 -21.26 -7.61
CA PHE A 96 11.73 -21.84 -7.07
C PHE A 96 11.51 -22.66 -5.78
N ALA A 97 10.26 -22.77 -5.31
CA ALA A 97 9.94 -23.49 -4.08
C ALA A 97 10.41 -24.96 -4.15
N TYR A 98 11.18 -25.37 -3.14
CA TYR A 98 11.53 -26.77 -2.92
C TYR A 98 10.54 -27.35 -1.92
N ALA A 99 9.47 -27.97 -2.41
CA ALA A 99 8.39 -28.49 -1.56
C ALA A 99 7.94 -29.91 -1.99
N PRO A 100 8.84 -30.91 -2.04
CA PRO A 100 8.49 -32.25 -2.50
C PRO A 100 7.62 -33.05 -1.51
N TYR A 101 7.53 -32.62 -0.24
CA TYR A 101 6.80 -33.35 0.79
C TYR A 101 5.34 -32.91 0.86
N SER A 102 5.08 -31.58 0.83
CA SER A 102 3.71 -31.06 0.83
C SER A 102 3.14 -30.82 -0.57
N ASN A 103 3.98 -30.66 -1.58
CA ASN A 103 3.62 -30.11 -2.90
C ASN A 103 2.97 -28.71 -2.82
N PHE A 104 3.10 -28.02 -1.67
CA PHE A 104 2.51 -26.72 -1.44
C PHE A 104 3.55 -25.61 -1.65
N LYS A 105 3.49 -24.96 -2.82
CA LYS A 105 4.45 -23.92 -3.21
C LYS A 105 3.96 -22.54 -2.80
N VAL A 106 4.81 -21.81 -2.07
CA VAL A 106 4.59 -20.44 -1.59
C VAL A 106 5.73 -19.56 -2.08
N GLY A 107 5.41 -18.35 -2.52
CA GLY A 107 6.37 -17.29 -2.82
C GLY A 107 6.08 -16.05 -2.00
N ALA A 108 7.13 -15.28 -1.72
CA ALA A 108 7.04 -14.03 -0.99
C ALA A 108 8.05 -13.00 -1.49
N ALA A 109 7.71 -11.72 -1.33
CA ALA A 109 8.57 -10.59 -1.64
C ALA A 109 8.44 -9.53 -0.56
N PHE A 110 9.56 -8.95 -0.11
CA PHE A 110 9.58 -7.91 0.92
C PHE A 110 10.42 -6.73 0.48
N ARG A 111 9.83 -5.54 0.55
CA ARG A 111 10.53 -4.28 0.26
C ARG A 111 11.18 -3.75 1.53
N SER A 112 12.48 -3.50 1.47
CA SER A 112 13.19 -2.78 2.53
C SER A 112 12.78 -1.31 2.57
N LYS A 113 13.03 -0.62 3.70
CA LYS A 113 12.89 0.84 3.75
C LYS A 113 13.80 1.60 2.78
N GLY A 114 14.87 0.98 2.31
CA GLY A 114 15.74 1.52 1.26
C GLY A 114 15.23 1.29 -0.17
N GLY A 115 14.05 0.67 -0.34
CA GLY A 115 13.41 0.43 -1.64
C GLY A 115 13.80 -0.88 -2.32
N LYS A 116 14.89 -1.53 -1.92
CA LYS A 116 15.30 -2.84 -2.45
C LYS A 116 14.29 -3.93 -2.10
N VAL A 117 13.89 -4.74 -3.07
CA VAL A 117 13.00 -5.89 -2.90
C VAL A 117 13.82 -7.17 -2.74
N PHE A 118 13.39 -8.02 -1.79
CA PHE A 118 13.96 -9.33 -1.53
C PHE A 118 12.89 -10.40 -1.70
N THR A 119 13.16 -11.39 -2.54
CA THR A 119 12.24 -12.49 -2.83
C THR A 119 12.63 -13.78 -2.13
N GLY A 120 11.66 -14.65 -1.88
CA GLY A 120 11.87 -15.95 -1.25
C GLY A 120 10.75 -16.93 -1.57
N CYS A 121 11.05 -18.22 -1.39
CA CYS A 121 10.11 -19.32 -1.51
C CYS A 121 10.27 -20.27 -0.33
N ASN A 122 9.29 -21.14 -0.13
CA ASN A 122 9.41 -22.18 0.90
C ASN A 122 10.40 -23.26 0.48
N VAL A 123 11.18 -23.72 1.46
CA VAL A 123 12.17 -24.79 1.32
C VAL A 123 11.89 -25.81 2.41
N GLU A 124 11.51 -27.00 1.98
CA GLU A 124 11.23 -28.12 2.87
C GLU A 124 12.46 -28.99 3.08
N ASN A 125 12.38 -29.84 4.09
CA ASN A 125 13.40 -30.80 4.43
C ASN A 125 12.75 -32.08 4.99
N ALA A 126 13.43 -33.22 4.86
CA ALA A 126 12.95 -34.51 5.38
C ALA A 126 12.68 -34.45 6.89
N ALA A 127 13.52 -33.72 7.63
CA ALA A 127 13.16 -33.25 8.95
C ALA A 127 12.33 -31.97 8.79
N LEU A 128 11.05 -32.00 9.16
CA LEU A 128 10.15 -30.86 8.90
C LEU A 128 10.55 -29.58 9.65
N THR A 129 11.15 -29.72 10.84
CA THR A 129 11.54 -28.59 11.71
C THR A 129 12.50 -27.58 11.07
N PRO A 130 13.59 -27.97 10.39
CA PRO A 130 14.47 -27.03 9.67
C PRO A 130 13.85 -26.40 8.42
N GLY A 131 12.63 -26.80 8.01
CA GLY A 131 11.93 -26.17 6.90
C GLY A 131 11.73 -24.66 7.10
N CYS A 132 11.82 -23.92 6.00
CA CYS A 132 11.68 -22.46 6.01
C CYS A 132 10.53 -22.02 5.08
N CYS A 133 9.67 -21.15 5.59
CA CYS A 133 8.56 -20.56 4.83
C CYS A 133 9.08 -19.45 3.90
N ALA A 134 8.31 -19.12 2.86
CA ALA A 134 8.71 -18.14 1.85
C ALA A 134 9.00 -16.76 2.44
N GLU A 135 8.18 -16.31 3.39
CA GLU A 135 8.29 -15.01 4.04
C GLU A 135 9.60 -14.90 4.82
N ARG A 136 9.92 -15.94 5.61
CA ARG A 136 11.19 -16.01 6.34
C ARG A 136 12.36 -16.07 5.38
N THR A 137 12.30 -16.85 4.30
CA THR A 137 13.37 -16.91 3.29
C THR A 137 13.64 -15.53 2.67
N ALA A 138 12.60 -14.80 2.28
CA ALA A 138 12.71 -13.47 1.69
C ALA A 138 13.32 -12.45 2.68
N MET A 139 12.82 -12.42 3.91
CA MET A 139 13.31 -11.50 4.93
C MET A 139 14.73 -11.86 5.38
N LEU A 140 15.03 -13.15 5.61
CA LEU A 140 16.37 -13.62 5.99
C LEU A 140 17.43 -13.24 4.96
N LYS A 141 17.11 -13.35 3.66
CA LYS A 141 17.98 -12.86 2.58
C LYS A 141 18.32 -11.39 2.78
N GLY A 142 17.30 -10.53 2.90
CA GLY A 142 17.52 -9.10 3.14
C GLY A 142 18.30 -8.81 4.43
N ILE A 143 17.99 -9.52 5.51
CA ILE A 143 18.65 -9.37 6.81
C ILE A 143 20.13 -9.76 6.72
N SER A 144 20.45 -10.85 6.02
CA SER A 144 21.83 -11.30 5.80
C SER A 144 22.65 -10.28 4.99
N GLU A 145 21.98 -9.48 4.16
CA GLU A 145 22.57 -8.37 3.39
C GLU A 145 22.54 -7.02 4.13
N GLY A 146 22.23 -7.01 5.44
CA GLY A 146 22.27 -5.81 6.27
C GLY A 146 20.95 -5.05 6.41
N CYS A 147 19.86 -5.49 5.78
CA CYS A 147 18.53 -4.90 5.99
C CYS A 147 18.03 -5.14 7.43
N ARG A 148 17.44 -4.12 8.06
CA ARG A 148 16.85 -4.23 9.41
C ARG A 148 15.43 -3.66 9.51
N ALA A 149 14.85 -3.22 8.40
CA ALA A 149 13.51 -2.65 8.38
C ALA A 149 12.86 -2.80 7.00
N PHE A 150 11.62 -3.25 7.00
CA PHE A 150 10.80 -3.45 5.79
C PHE A 150 9.64 -2.45 5.75
N SER A 151 9.19 -2.11 4.55
CA SER A 151 8.11 -1.15 4.30
C SER A 151 6.84 -1.80 3.77
N ALA A 152 6.93 -2.97 3.16
CA ALA A 152 5.79 -3.74 2.64
C ALA A 152 6.22 -5.20 2.37
N GLY A 153 5.26 -6.11 2.36
CA GLY A 153 5.46 -7.51 1.98
C GLY A 153 4.33 -8.06 1.12
N ALA A 154 4.61 -9.14 0.39
CA ALA A 154 3.61 -9.88 -0.38
C ALA A 154 3.79 -11.38 -0.20
N VAL A 155 2.69 -12.14 -0.22
CA VAL A 155 2.66 -13.61 -0.12
C VAL A 155 1.69 -14.17 -1.15
N VAL A 156 2.14 -15.20 -1.86
CA VAL A 156 1.40 -15.81 -2.97
C VAL A 156 1.47 -17.34 -2.87
N ALA A 157 0.32 -17.99 -2.82
CA ALA A 157 0.18 -19.44 -2.88
C ALA A 157 -1.19 -19.83 -3.42
N TYR A 158 -1.33 -21.05 -3.92
CA TYR A 158 -2.61 -21.58 -4.37
C TYR A 158 -3.32 -22.28 -3.20
N HIS A 159 -4.56 -21.90 -2.92
CA HIS A 159 -5.42 -22.64 -1.99
C HIS A 159 -6.88 -22.57 -2.47
N PRO A 160 -7.58 -23.70 -2.67
CA PRO A 160 -8.91 -23.72 -3.29
C PRO A 160 -9.99 -22.91 -2.55
N SER A 161 -9.81 -22.71 -1.24
CA SER A 161 -10.82 -22.07 -0.38
C SER A 161 -10.47 -20.65 0.08
N GLY A 162 -9.49 -19.99 -0.55
CA GLY A 162 -9.19 -18.58 -0.24
C GLY A 162 -7.70 -18.23 -0.16
N PHE A 163 -7.41 -17.12 0.52
CA PHE A 163 -6.04 -16.62 0.69
C PHE A 163 -5.21 -17.49 1.63
N THR A 164 -3.95 -17.73 1.25
CA THR A 164 -2.96 -18.35 2.15
C THR A 164 -2.27 -17.27 2.97
N THR A 165 -2.75 -17.07 4.20
CA THR A 165 -2.14 -16.07 5.10
C THR A 165 -0.87 -16.60 5.77
N PRO A 166 0.08 -15.71 6.15
CA PRO A 166 1.32 -16.12 6.82
C PRO A 166 1.06 -16.98 8.06
N CYS A 167 1.91 -17.99 8.31
CA CYS A 167 1.79 -18.83 9.51
C CYS A 167 2.23 -18.07 10.77
N GLY A 168 1.88 -18.56 11.96
CA GLY A 168 2.22 -17.89 13.23
C GLY A 168 3.71 -17.60 13.41
N VAL A 169 4.59 -18.48 12.94
CA VAL A 169 6.05 -18.28 12.99
C VAL A 169 6.48 -17.13 12.10
N CYS A 170 5.93 -17.04 10.88
CA CYS A 170 6.20 -15.93 9.97
C CYS A 170 5.65 -14.61 10.50
N ARG A 171 4.46 -14.62 11.12
CA ARG A 171 3.86 -13.44 11.74
C ARG A 171 4.74 -12.88 12.86
N GLN A 172 5.20 -13.75 13.77
CA GLN A 172 6.10 -13.34 14.84
C GLN A 172 7.44 -12.85 14.29
N PHE A 173 7.98 -13.52 13.25
CA PHE A 173 9.22 -13.10 12.59
C PHE A 173 9.07 -11.73 11.91
N MET A 174 7.96 -11.48 11.22
CA MET A 174 7.66 -10.17 10.62
C MET A 174 7.57 -9.07 11.67
N ASN A 175 6.90 -9.36 12.80
CA ASN A 175 6.71 -8.41 13.90
C ASN A 175 8.04 -7.89 14.47
N GLU A 176 9.06 -8.75 14.58
CA GLU A 176 10.40 -8.37 15.05
C GLU A 176 11.04 -7.26 14.19
N PHE A 177 10.77 -7.24 12.88
CA PHE A 177 11.36 -6.28 11.94
C PHE A 177 10.39 -5.18 11.48
N ALA A 178 9.18 -5.15 12.04
CA ALA A 178 8.15 -4.16 11.76
C ALA A 178 8.18 -3.03 12.79
N LYS A 179 8.87 -1.92 12.48
CA LYS A 179 8.91 -0.74 13.35
C LYS A 179 7.60 0.07 13.37
N LEU A 180 6.80 -0.07 12.32
CA LEU A 180 5.49 0.53 12.12
C LEU A 180 4.57 -0.56 11.59
N ASP A 181 3.27 -0.30 11.47
CA ASP A 181 2.40 -1.24 10.79
C ASP A 181 2.79 -1.36 9.31
N VAL A 182 3.14 -2.57 8.89
CA VAL A 182 3.65 -2.90 7.55
C VAL A 182 2.54 -3.58 6.76
N PRO A 183 2.14 -3.05 5.58
CA PRO A 183 1.14 -3.69 4.74
C PRO A 183 1.66 -5.01 4.19
N ILE A 184 0.78 -6.02 4.18
CA ILE A 184 1.00 -7.33 3.60
C ILE A 184 -0.07 -7.58 2.53
N TYR A 185 0.36 -7.78 1.30
CA TYR A 185 -0.50 -8.09 0.16
C TYR A 185 -0.55 -9.60 -0.05
N ILE A 186 -1.75 -10.19 -0.12
CA ILE A 186 -1.90 -11.63 -0.24
C ILE A 186 -2.79 -11.91 -1.44
N ALA A 187 -2.30 -12.71 -2.39
CA ALA A 187 -3.05 -13.11 -3.57
C ALA A 187 -3.00 -14.63 -3.77
N GLN A 188 -4.02 -15.15 -4.45
CA GLN A 188 -4.02 -16.56 -4.84
C GLN A 188 -3.13 -16.77 -6.06
N ALA A 189 -2.27 -17.79 -6.00
CA ALA A 189 -1.55 -18.24 -7.19
C ALA A 189 -2.49 -19.03 -8.11
N PRO A 190 -2.27 -19.06 -9.42
CA PRO A 190 -2.96 -19.98 -10.31
C PRO A 190 -2.65 -21.44 -9.96
N GLU A 191 -3.60 -22.33 -10.24
CA GLU A 191 -3.53 -23.77 -9.93
C GLU A 191 -2.38 -24.48 -10.68
N SER A 192 -2.10 -24.06 -11.92
CA SER A 192 -1.08 -24.67 -12.77
C SER A 192 0.34 -24.20 -12.45
N SER A 193 1.31 -25.12 -12.61
CA SER A 193 2.76 -24.86 -12.49
C SER A 193 3.43 -24.47 -13.82
N ALA A 194 2.65 -24.30 -14.89
CA ALA A 194 3.09 -23.86 -16.23
C ALA A 194 3.43 -22.34 -16.25
N PRO A 195 4.04 -21.78 -17.32
CA PRO A 195 4.77 -20.51 -17.26
C PRO A 195 3.90 -19.38 -16.73
N VAL A 196 4.47 -18.66 -15.76
CA VAL A 196 3.81 -17.76 -14.81
C VAL A 196 2.76 -16.88 -15.48
N PRO A 197 1.46 -17.10 -15.24
CA PRO A 197 0.45 -16.13 -15.64
C PRO A 197 0.70 -14.82 -14.89
N MET A 198 0.55 -13.70 -15.57
CA MET A 198 0.33 -12.44 -14.88
C MET A 198 -0.98 -12.53 -14.08
N PHE A 199 -1.08 -11.80 -12.98
CA PHE A 199 -2.37 -11.66 -12.31
C PHE A 199 -3.37 -11.02 -13.29
N GLU A 200 -4.58 -11.58 -13.36
CA GLU A 200 -5.68 -10.95 -14.06
C GLU A 200 -6.12 -9.70 -13.28
N ASP A 201 -6.60 -8.66 -13.98
CA ASP A 201 -6.94 -7.37 -13.35
C ASP A 201 -8.07 -7.49 -12.31
N ASP A 202 -8.92 -8.48 -12.44
CA ASP A 202 -10.02 -8.80 -11.53
C ASP A 202 -9.62 -9.78 -10.41
N ALA A 203 -8.39 -10.30 -10.41
CA ALA A 203 -7.90 -11.18 -9.35
C ALA A 203 -7.98 -10.50 -7.98
N GLU A 204 -8.56 -11.19 -6.99
CA GLU A 204 -8.70 -10.63 -5.66
C GLU A 204 -7.37 -10.60 -4.91
N VAL A 205 -7.14 -9.49 -4.21
CA VAL A 205 -5.98 -9.26 -3.34
C VAL A 205 -6.50 -8.88 -1.96
N LEU A 206 -6.09 -9.65 -0.95
CA LEU A 206 -6.26 -9.28 0.45
C LEU A 206 -5.14 -8.32 0.84
N VAL A 207 -5.51 -7.12 1.23
CA VAL A 207 -4.61 -6.13 1.82
C VAL A 207 -4.81 -6.17 3.33
N THR A 208 -3.78 -6.60 4.04
CA THR A 208 -3.77 -6.69 5.51
C THR A 208 -2.47 -6.08 6.03
N SER A 209 -2.14 -6.31 7.29
CA SER A 209 -0.92 -5.78 7.89
C SER A 209 -0.33 -6.70 8.95
N VAL A 210 0.93 -6.47 9.32
CA VAL A 210 1.61 -7.26 10.37
C VAL A 210 0.82 -7.22 11.68
N TYR A 211 0.28 -6.06 12.07
CA TYR A 211 -0.51 -5.94 13.30
C TYR A 211 -1.89 -6.57 13.20
N HIS A 212 -2.52 -6.54 12.03
CA HIS A 212 -3.80 -7.22 11.83
C HIS A 212 -3.62 -8.74 11.89
N LEU A 213 -2.53 -9.25 11.31
CA LEU A 213 -2.20 -10.66 11.33
C LEU A 213 -1.80 -11.16 12.73
N LEU A 214 -1.17 -10.32 13.56
CA LEU A 214 -0.73 -10.69 14.91
C LEU A 214 -1.07 -9.61 15.95
N PRO A 215 -2.35 -9.49 16.32
CA PRO A 215 -2.76 -8.53 17.35
C PRO A 215 -2.14 -8.92 18.69
N HIS A 216 -1.69 -7.91 19.46
CA HIS A 216 -1.07 -8.12 20.78
C HIS A 216 0.14 -9.08 20.72
N ALA A 217 0.95 -8.95 19.67
CA ALA A 217 2.15 -9.74 19.47
C ALA A 217 3.07 -9.71 20.71
N PHE A 218 3.72 -10.85 20.96
CA PHE A 218 4.74 -10.95 21.99
C PHE A 218 5.99 -10.15 21.58
N THR A 219 6.56 -9.41 22.54
CA THR A 219 7.81 -8.65 22.40
C THR A 219 8.64 -8.81 23.67
N LEU A 220 9.97 -8.77 23.55
CA LEU A 220 10.91 -8.84 24.68
C LEU A 220 11.27 -7.46 25.24
#